data_AF-A0A9J6GWT0-F1
#
_entry.id   AF-A0A9J6GWT0-F1
#
_cell.length_a   1.000
_cell.length_b   1.000
_cell.length_c   1.000
_cell.angle_alpha   90.00
_cell.angle_beta   90.00
_cell.angle_gamma   90.00
#
_symmetry.space_group_name_H-M   'P 1'
#
loop_
_entity.id
_entity.type
_entity.pdbx_description
1 polymer ?
#
loop_
_entity_poly.entity_id
_entity_poly.type
_entity_poly.pdbx_seq_one_letter_code
_entity_poly.pdbx_strand_id
1 'polypeptide(L)'
;MECSKNNMLFYMKIIFLKAFEDVEFFVTRVVTDNYQTNTALFKRLLADGTLVHAGLHSEKKSDPLFLSMDLNHLTKILCTNFLEREMMDGD
;
A
#
# COMPACT_ATOMS: atom_id res chain seq x y z
N MET A 1 -2.89 -19.42 9.09
CA MET A 1 -4.28 -19.00 9.33
C MET A 1 -4.42 -17.59 8.79
N GLU A 2 -4.93 -17.43 7.57
CA GLU A 2 -5.04 -16.09 6.96
C GLU A 2 -6.11 -15.26 7.69
N CYS A 3 -5.74 -14.05 8.11
CA CYS A 3 -6.65 -13.12 8.79
C CYS A 3 -7.79 -12.70 7.84
N SER A 4 -9.05 -12.98 8.21
CA SER A 4 -10.22 -12.70 7.36
C SER A 4 -10.37 -11.21 7.01
N LYS A 5 -9.85 -10.31 7.85
CA LYS A 5 -9.86 -8.85 7.61
C LYS A 5 -8.98 -8.45 6.43
N ASN A 6 -7.83 -9.10 6.23
CA ASN A 6 -6.96 -8.82 5.09
C ASN A 6 -7.56 -9.32 3.77
N ASN A 7 -8.36 -10.39 3.82
CA ASN A 7 -9.17 -10.84 2.68
C ASN A 7 -10.21 -9.80 2.30
N MET A 8 -10.96 -9.32 3.29
CA MET A 8 -11.99 -8.31 3.07
C MET A 8 -11.43 -7.03 2.45
N LEU A 9 -10.31 -6.52 2.96
CA LEU A 9 -9.64 -5.33 2.43
C LEU A 9 -9.18 -5.50 0.97
N PHE A 10 -8.65 -6.68 0.64
CA PHE A 10 -8.25 -7.00 -0.73
C PHE A 10 -9.45 -6.98 -1.69
N TYR A 11 -10.56 -7.65 -1.32
CA TYR A 11 -11.77 -7.65 -2.14
C TYR A 11 -12.39 -6.26 -2.27
N MET A 12 -12.44 -5.48 -1.19
CA MET A 12 -12.93 -4.10 -1.24
C MET A 12 -12.12 -3.25 -2.21
N LYS A 13 -10.79 -3.37 -2.22
CA LYS A 13 -9.93 -2.65 -3.16
C LYS A 13 -10.24 -3.01 -4.61
N ILE A 14 -10.42 -4.29 -4.94
CA ILE A 14 -10.78 -4.73 -6.30
C ILE A 14 -12.12 -4.11 -6.72
N ILE A 15 -13.12 -4.14 -5.84
CA ILE A 15 -14.43 -3.54 -6.10
C ILE A 15 -14.30 -2.03 -6.36
N PHE A 16 -13.49 -1.33 -5.56
CA PHE A 16 -13.23 0.10 -5.77
C PHE A 16 -12.55 0.37 -7.12
N LEU A 17 -11.46 -0.34 -7.44
CA LEU A 17 -10.77 -0.18 -8.72
C LEU A 17 -11.74 -0.39 -9.89
N LYS A 18 -12.55 -1.45 -9.82
CA LYS A 18 -13.58 -1.73 -10.81
C LYS A 18 -14.58 -0.59 -10.95
N ALA A 19 -15.10 -0.07 -9.84
CA ALA A 19 -16.06 1.02 -9.85
C ALA A 19 -15.52 2.30 -10.51
N PHE A 20 -14.22 2.62 -10.32
CA PHE A 20 -13.59 3.74 -11.02
C PHE A 20 -13.46 3.50 -12.53
N GLU A 21 -13.06 2.29 -12.94
CA GLU A 21 -12.96 1.95 -14.35
C GLU A 21 -14.35 1.94 -15.03
N ASP A 22 -15.39 1.50 -14.34
CA ASP A 22 -16.78 1.49 -14.85
C ASP A 22 -17.32 2.91 -15.14
N VAL A 23 -16.71 3.95 -14.55
CA VAL A 23 -17.00 5.36 -14.84
C VAL A 23 -15.89 6.04 -15.65
N GLU A 24 -15.10 5.25 -16.38
CA GLU A 24 -14.02 5.68 -17.30
C GLU A 24 -12.81 6.37 -16.63
N PHE A 25 -12.69 6.32 -15.30
CA PHE A 25 -11.48 6.75 -14.61
C PHE A 25 -10.45 5.63 -14.60
N PHE A 26 -9.21 5.97 -14.95
CA PHE A 26 -8.10 5.03 -14.94
C PHE A 26 -7.22 5.18 -13.69
N VAL A 27 -7.20 4.16 -12.83
CA VAL A 27 -6.42 4.20 -11.59
C VAL A 27 -5.01 3.66 -11.81
N THR A 28 -4.02 4.55 -11.92
CA THR A 28 -2.62 4.17 -12.14
C THR A 28 -1.84 3.87 -10.87
N ARG A 29 -2.26 4.42 -9.72
CA ARG A 29 -1.50 4.38 -8.47
C ARG A 29 -2.41 4.29 -7.26
N VAL A 30 -1.99 3.48 -6.29
CA VAL A 30 -2.57 3.44 -4.95
C VAL A 30 -1.52 3.89 -3.95
N VAL A 31 -1.88 4.90 -3.14
CA VAL A 31 -1.06 5.42 -2.05
C VAL A 31 -1.73 5.04 -0.73
N THR A 32 -0.96 4.50 0.21
CA THR A 32 -1.48 4.12 1.53
C THR A 32 -0.57 4.60 2.66
N ASP A 33 -1.11 4.74 3.87
CA ASP A 33 -0.29 4.96 5.05
C ASP A 33 0.64 3.77 5.32
N ASN A 34 1.74 4.02 6.02
CA ASN A 34 2.71 2.99 6.41
C ASN A 34 2.21 2.18 7.64
N TYR A 35 1.08 1.50 7.49
CA TYR A 35 0.50 0.62 8.50
C TYR A 35 0.71 -0.85 8.13
N GLN A 36 0.90 -1.74 9.12
CA GLN A 36 1.22 -3.15 8.90
C GLN A 36 0.18 -3.87 8.04
N THR A 37 -1.10 -3.48 8.15
CA THR A 37 -2.20 -3.99 7.33
C THR A 37 -2.06 -3.64 5.85
N ASN A 38 -1.61 -2.42 5.52
CA ASN A 38 -1.40 -1.98 4.12
C ASN A 38 -0.20 -2.69 3.50
N THR A 39 0.83 -2.92 4.31
CA THR A 39 1.98 -3.74 3.91
C THR A 39 1.57 -5.17 3.59
N ALA A 40 0.74 -5.79 4.43
CA ALA A 40 0.21 -7.14 4.18
C ALA A 40 -0.68 -7.18 2.93
N LEU A 41 -1.46 -6.13 2.69
CA LEU A 41 -2.26 -5.97 1.47
C LEU A 41 -1.38 -5.92 0.21
N PHE A 42 -0.28 -5.15 0.24
CA PHE A 42 0.64 -5.06 -0.90
C PHE A 42 1.33 -6.40 -1.19
N LYS A 43 1.79 -7.09 -0.15
CA LYS A 43 2.39 -8.43 -0.30
C LYS A 43 1.45 -9.43 -0.96
N ARG A 44 0.15 -9.35 -0.66
CA ARG A 44 -0.87 -10.24 -1.22
C ARG A 44 -1.25 -9.98 -2.67
N LEU A 45 -0.92 -8.80 -3.20
CA LEU A 45 -1.06 -8.55 -4.63
C LEU A 45 -0.08 -9.41 -5.44
N LEU A 46 0.94 -9.98 -4.79
CA LEU A 46 1.80 -10.99 -5.38
C LEU A 46 1.62 -12.35 -4.72
N ALA A 47 1.64 -13.39 -5.53
CA ALA A 47 1.52 -14.77 -5.06
C ALA A 47 2.70 -15.23 -4.19
N ASP A 48 3.85 -14.56 -4.27
CA ASP A 48 5.08 -14.89 -3.54
C ASP A 48 5.25 -14.12 -2.21
N GLY A 49 4.37 -13.17 -1.92
CA GLY A 49 4.43 -12.35 -0.70
C GLY A 49 5.50 -11.24 -0.72
N THR A 50 6.10 -10.95 -1.88
CA THR A 50 7.10 -9.89 -2.04
C THR A 50 6.44 -8.50 -2.01
N LEU A 51 7.13 -7.51 -1.44
CA LEU A 51 6.74 -6.11 -1.56
C LEU A 51 7.30 -5.55 -2.87
N VAL A 52 6.41 -5.11 -3.75
CA VAL A 52 6.80 -4.48 -5.03
C VAL A 52 6.16 -3.11 -5.17
N HIS A 53 6.82 -2.26 -5.96
CA HIS A 53 6.34 -0.92 -6.28
C HIS A 53 5.31 -0.90 -7.41
N ALA A 54 5.10 -2.03 -8.09
CA ALA A 54 4.11 -2.18 -9.15
C ALA A 54 3.57 -3.61 -9.18
N GLY A 55 2.26 -3.76 -9.35
CA GLY A 55 1.58 -5.04 -9.57
C GLY A 55 0.70 -5.00 -10.82
N LEU A 56 0.01 -6.11 -11.12
CA LEU A 56 -0.95 -6.16 -12.22
C LEU A 56 -2.21 -5.36 -11.88
N HIS A 57 -2.70 -4.54 -12.81
CA HIS A 57 -4.03 -3.93 -12.70
C HIS A 57 -5.11 -4.99 -12.90
N SER A 58 -6.11 -5.06 -12.00
CA SER A 58 -7.13 -6.13 -12.03
C SER A 58 -7.98 -6.12 -13.30
N GLU A 59 -8.32 -4.92 -13.79
CA GLU A 59 -9.15 -4.75 -14.99
C GLU A 59 -8.33 -4.59 -16.28
N LYS A 60 -7.05 -4.20 -16.19
CA LYS A 60 -6.18 -3.85 -17.34
C LYS A 60 -4.84 -4.54 -17.20
N LYS A 61 -4.81 -5.85 -17.45
CA LYS A 61 -3.64 -6.71 -17.17
C LYS A 61 -2.34 -6.29 -17.89
N SER A 62 -2.42 -5.49 -18.95
CA SER A 62 -1.29 -4.89 -19.66
C SER A 62 -0.65 -3.71 -18.94
N ASP A 63 -1.37 -3.09 -18.00
CA ASP A 63 -0.97 -1.85 -17.35
C ASP A 63 -0.52 -2.09 -15.90
N PRO A 64 0.59 -1.47 -15.47
CA PRO A 64 1.05 -1.59 -14.10
C PRO A 64 0.18 -0.74 -13.16
N LEU A 65 -0.22 -1.32 -12.03
CA LEU A 65 -0.77 -0.58 -10.90
C LEU A 65 0.37 -0.27 -9.92
N PHE A 66 0.73 1.00 -9.79
CA PHE A 66 1.80 1.42 -8.87
C PHE A 66 1.32 1.41 -7.42
N LEU A 67 2.19 0.92 -6.53
CA LEU A 67 1.94 0.82 -5.10
C LEU A 67 2.97 1.69 -4.37
N SER A 68 2.50 2.63 -3.57
CA SER A 68 3.34 3.57 -2.83
C SER A 68 2.83 3.80 -1.42
N MET A 69 3.74 4.15 -0.52
CA MET A 69 3.41 4.61 0.82
C MET A 69 3.38 6.13 0.87
N ASP A 70 2.56 6.71 1.75
CA ASP A 70 2.58 8.15 2.00
C ASP A 70 3.94 8.59 2.55
N LEU A 71 4.60 9.47 1.80
CA LEU A 71 5.90 10.01 2.15
C LEU A 71 5.84 10.81 3.46
N ASN A 72 4.75 11.53 3.73
CA ASN A 72 4.65 12.33 4.96
C ASN A 72 4.67 11.43 6.20
N HIS A 73 3.98 10.30 6.15
CA HIS A 73 4.03 9.30 7.22
C HIS A 73 5.43 8.69 7.37
N LEU A 74 6.14 8.42 6.27
CA LEU A 74 7.52 7.94 6.34
C LEU A 74 8.46 8.99 6.97
N THR A 75 8.35 10.25 6.56
CA THR A 75 9.15 11.36 7.11
C THR A 75 8.92 11.50 8.61
N LYS A 76 7.66 11.45 9.09
CA LYS A 76 7.36 11.48 10.53
C LYS A 76 8.04 10.33 11.28
N ILE A 77 7.97 9.11 10.76
CA ILE A 77 8.63 7.93 11.34
C ILE A 77 10.14 8.13 11.41
N LEU A 78 10.75 8.69 10.36
CA LEU A 78 12.18 8.99 10.35
C LEU A 78 12.53 10.05 11.41
N CYS A 79 11.78 11.13 11.51
CA CYS A 79 11.99 12.15 12.54
C CYS A 79 11.91 11.55 13.94
N THR A 80 10.86 10.79 14.27
CA THR A 80 10.70 10.19 15.60
C THR A 80 11.78 9.15 15.91
N ASN A 81 12.16 8.31 14.96
CA ASN A 81 13.11 7.22 15.24
C ASN A 81 14.58 7.65 15.17
N PHE A 82 14.91 8.71 14.43
CA PHE A 82 16.29 9.15 14.24
C PHE A 82 16.54 10.49 14.91
N LEU A 83 15.73 11.52 14.63
CA LEU A 83 15.99 12.86 15.16
C LEU A 83 15.62 12.98 16.63
N GLU A 84 14.45 12.48 17.04
CA GLU A 84 14.03 12.56 18.45
C GLU A 84 14.86 11.64 19.35
N ARG A 85 15.36 10.52 18.83
CA ARG A 85 16.33 9.67 19.56
C ARG A 85 17.67 10.37 19.73
N GLU A 86 18.24 10.95 18.68
CA GLU A 86 19.47 11.73 18.80
C GLU A 86 19.31 12.94 19.74
N MET A 87 18.11 13.53 19.83
CA MET A 87 17.80 14.61 20.76
C MET A 87 17.55 14.16 22.21
N MET A 88 17.27 12.87 22.45
CA MET A 88 17.04 12.31 23.79
C MET A 88 18.26 11.54 24.33
N ASP A 89 19.14 11.07 23.43
CA ASP A 89 20.38 10.38 23.75
C ASP A 89 21.59 11.34 23.81
N GLY A 90 21.38 12.65 23.64
CA GLY A 90 22.38 13.70 23.76
C GLY A 90 22.13 14.62 24.97
N ASP A 91 22.97 14.42 26.00
CA ASP A 91 23.08 15.08 27.33
C ASP A 91 22.12 14.66 28.45
#